data_AF-A0A7C3Z566-F1
#
_entry.id   AF-A0A7C3Z566-F1
#
_cell.length_a   1.000
_cell.length_b   1.000
_cell.length_c   1.000
_cell.angle_alpha   90.00
_cell.angle_beta   90.00
_cell.angle_gamma   90.00
#
_symmetry.space_group_name_H-M   'P 1'
#
loop_
_entity.id
_entity.type
_entity.pdbx_description
1 polymer ?
#
loop_
_entity_poly.entity_id
_entity_poly.type
_entity_poly.pdbx_seq_one_letter_code
_entity_poly.pdbx_strand_id
1 'polypeptide(L)'
;MNHKIVAIHQPNFLPWLGFFYKMLKSDIFVFLDNVQFSKNSYQNRVKIKSSQEAIWLTVPVLHNFGQLTTEVKINNKEPWREKHLKT
;
A
#
# COMPACT_ATOMS: atom_id res chain seq x y z
N MET A 1 3.87 27.27 23.48
CA MET A 1 4.30 25.91 23.07
C MET A 1 4.10 25.79 21.57
N ASN A 2 5.10 25.38 20.79
CA ASN A 2 4.88 25.08 19.37
C ASN A 2 4.08 23.79 19.25
N HIS A 3 2.93 23.84 18.56
CA HIS A 3 2.16 22.65 18.24
C HIS A 3 2.87 21.88 17.11
N LYS A 4 2.96 20.55 17.25
CA LYS A 4 3.43 19.66 16.18
C LYS A 4 2.25 18.93 15.56
N ILE A 5 2.23 18.85 14.23
CA ILE A 5 1.28 18.04 13.47
C ILE A 5 1.89 16.66 13.27
N VAL A 6 1.24 15.64 13.85
CA VAL A 6 1.63 14.24 13.66
C VAL A 6 0.60 13.56 12.77
N ALA A 7 1.06 12.91 11.71
CA ALA A 7 0.24 12.08 10.85
C ALA A 7 0.70 10.62 10.93
N ILE A 8 -0.25 9.70 10.83
CA ILE A 8 0.02 8.27 10.85
C ILE A 8 -0.76 7.59 9.70
N HIS A 9 -0.12 6.69 8.98
CA HIS A 9 -0.76 5.98 7.88
C HIS A 9 -0.14 4.60 7.63
N GLN A 10 -0.98 3.63 7.30
CA GLN A 10 -0.53 2.31 6.88
C GLN A 10 0.14 2.36 5.50
N PRO A 11 1.11 1.49 5.19
CA PRO A 11 1.69 1.33 3.85
C PRO A 11 0.64 1.11 2.77
N ASN A 12 0.85 1.65 1.57
CA ASN A 12 0.11 1.27 0.37
C ASN A 12 1.08 0.81 -0.73
N PHE A 13 0.67 -0.11 -1.60
CA PHE A 13 1.52 -0.62 -2.70
C PHE A 13 1.93 0.49 -3.66
N LEU A 14 0.96 1.29 -4.13
CA LEU A 14 1.17 2.49 -4.94
C LEU A 14 0.36 3.64 -4.32
N PRO A 15 0.96 4.40 -3.38
CA PRO A 15 0.25 5.47 -2.67
C PRO A 15 -0.20 6.59 -3.62
N TRP A 16 -1.40 7.12 -3.40
CA TRP A 16 -1.91 8.26 -4.15
C TRP A 16 -1.32 9.59 -3.63
N LEU A 17 -1.49 10.67 -4.38
CA LEU A 17 -0.96 12.00 -4.02
C LEU A 17 -1.36 12.48 -2.61
N GLY A 18 -2.55 12.10 -2.14
CA GLY A 18 -3.01 12.45 -0.79
C GLY A 18 -2.19 11.82 0.34
N PHE A 19 -1.54 10.67 0.10
CA PHE A 19 -0.59 10.07 1.04
C PHE A 19 0.64 10.98 1.20
N PHE A 20 1.23 11.39 0.08
CA PHE A 20 2.41 12.26 0.07
C PHE A 20 2.08 13.68 0.53
N TYR A 21 0.90 14.19 0.19
CA TYR A 21 0.44 15.47 0.71
C TYR A 21 0.29 15.45 2.23
N LYS A 22 -0.28 14.37 2.79
CA LYS A 22 -0.38 14.18 4.24
C LYS A 22 1.00 14.15 4.90
N MET A 23 1.95 13.43 4.31
CA MET A 23 3.35 13.39 4.75
C MET A 23 4.00 14.77 4.71
N LEU A 24 3.82 15.51 3.61
CA LEU A 24 4.34 16.86 3.41
C LEU A 24 3.75 17.87 4.40
N LYS A 25 2.53 17.65 4.88
CA LYS A 25 1.81 18.55 5.81
C LYS A 25 2.04 18.21 7.29
N SER A 26 2.74 17.14 7.61
CA SER A 26 3.05 16.75 8.98
C SER A 26 4.50 17.05 9.35
N ASP A 27 4.74 17.47 10.59
CA ASP A 27 6.10 17.57 11.15
C ASP A 27 6.70 16.18 11.40
N ILE A 28 5.83 15.21 11.72
CA ILE A 28 6.19 13.81 11.93
C ILE A 28 5.18 12.94 11.18
N PHE A 29 5.68 12.11 10.27
CA PHE A 29 4.88 11.10 9.58
C PHE A 29 5.27 9.70 10.08
N VAL A 30 4.33 9.00 10.69
CA VAL A 30 4.53 7.63 11.20
C VAL A 30 4.01 6.64 10.16
N PHE A 31 4.90 5.74 9.73
CA PHE A 31 4.53 4.59 8.93
C PHE A 31 3.99 3.49 9.85
N LEU A 32 2.71 3.17 9.72
CA LEU A 32 2.02 2.23 10.61
C LEU A 32 2.04 0.82 10.01
N ASP A 33 3.16 0.11 10.17
CA ASP A 33 3.38 -1.25 9.67
C ASP A 33 3.31 -2.34 10.75
N ASN A 34 3.31 -1.96 12.03
CA ASN A 34 3.15 -2.88 13.17
C ASN A 34 1.68 -3.20 13.51
N VAL A 35 0.80 -3.14 12.51
CA VAL A 35 -0.63 -3.48 12.62
C VAL A 35 -0.99 -4.61 11.67
N GLN A 36 -2.15 -5.22 11.92
CA GLN A 36 -2.68 -6.28 11.08
C GLN A 36 -2.73 -5.85 9.60
N PHE A 37 -2.20 -6.70 8.74
CA PHE A 37 -2.23 -6.54 7.29
C PHE A 37 -3.65 -6.64 6.75
N SER A 38 -4.00 -5.74 5.84
CA SER A 38 -5.31 -5.75 5.18
C SER A 38 -5.18 -6.33 3.77
N LYS A 39 -5.39 -7.64 3.60
CA LYS A 39 -5.36 -8.29 2.29
C LYS A 39 -6.46 -7.76 1.37
N ASN A 40 -6.14 -7.64 0.08
CA ASN A 40 -7.01 -7.10 -0.95
C ASN A 40 -7.42 -5.65 -0.63
N SER A 41 -6.53 -4.87 -0.05
CA SER A 41 -6.69 -3.43 0.15
C SER A 41 -5.62 -2.65 -0.62
N TYR A 42 -5.57 -1.34 -0.42
CA TYR A 42 -4.50 -0.51 -0.98
C TYR A 42 -3.09 -0.90 -0.51
N GLN A 43 -2.97 -1.71 0.56
CA GLN A 43 -1.69 -2.29 0.99
C GLN A 43 -1.06 -3.21 -0.07
N ASN A 44 -1.86 -3.94 -0.87
CA ASN A 44 -1.35 -4.89 -1.87
C ASN A 44 -2.00 -4.77 -3.25
N ARG A 45 -2.88 -3.80 -3.48
CA ARG A 45 -3.40 -3.52 -4.82
C ARG A 45 -3.68 -2.05 -5.05
N VAL A 46 -3.61 -1.60 -6.28
CA VAL A 46 -4.04 -0.26 -6.68
C VAL A 46 -4.92 -0.35 -7.91
N LYS A 47 -5.88 0.57 -8.03
CA LYS A 47 -6.70 0.70 -9.23
C LYS A 47 -6.04 1.72 -10.16
N ILE A 48 -5.77 1.34 -11.39
CA ILE A 48 -5.21 2.22 -12.42
C ILE A 48 -6.18 2.34 -13.59
N LYS A 49 -6.05 3.42 -14.35
CA LYS A 49 -6.76 3.59 -15.62
C LYS A 49 -6.00 2.84 -16.72
N SER A 50 -6.67 1.94 -17.43
CA SER A 50 -6.17 1.38 -18.70
C SER A 50 -6.82 2.08 -19.89
N SER A 51 -6.51 1.63 -21.11
CA SER A 51 -7.12 2.13 -22.35
C SER A 51 -8.62 1.83 -22.46
N GLN A 52 -9.11 0.78 -21.80
CA GLN A 52 -10.51 0.33 -21.89
C GLN A 52 -11.27 0.62 -20.60
N GLU A 53 -10.76 0.12 -19.47
CA GLU A 53 -11.42 0.26 -18.17
C GLU A 53 -10.43 0.40 -17.01
N ALA A 54 -10.93 0.74 -15.82
CA ALA A 54 -10.09 0.83 -14.65
C ALA A 54 -9.85 -0.58 -14.06
N ILE A 55 -8.59 -0.97 -13.90
CA ILE A 55 -8.23 -2.33 -13.49
C ILE A 55 -7.35 -2.33 -12.24
N TRP A 56 -7.31 -3.49 -11.58
CA TRP A 56 -6.53 -3.67 -10.36
C TRP A 56 -5.15 -4.27 -10.66
N LEU A 57 -4.10 -3.51 -10.36
CA LEU A 57 -2.77 -4.07 -10.19
C LEU A 57 -2.69 -4.66 -8.79
N THR A 58 -2.58 -5.98 -8.68
CA THR A 58 -2.47 -6.69 -7.38
C THR A 58 -1.09 -7.31 -7.24
N VAL A 59 -0.42 -7.05 -6.13
CA VAL A 59 0.75 -7.80 -5.67
C VAL A 59 0.24 -9.01 -4.87
N PRO A 60 0.51 -10.23 -5.33
CA PRO A 60 0.09 -11.44 -4.63
C PRO A 60 0.93 -11.62 -3.37
N VAL A 61 0.30 -12.09 -2.30
CA VAL A 61 0.92 -12.23 -0.97
C VAL A 61 0.60 -13.58 -0.34
N LEU A 62 1.56 -14.10 0.41
CA LEU A 62 1.39 -15.22 1.33
C LEU A 62 0.88 -14.64 2.65
N HIS A 63 -0.39 -14.87 2.96
CA HIS A 63 -1.08 -14.19 4.06
C HIS A 63 -2.00 -15.12 4.85
N ASN A 64 -1.88 -15.06 6.17
CA ASN A 64 -2.80 -15.58 7.16
C ASN A 64 -3.47 -14.41 7.90
N PHE A 65 -4.75 -14.56 8.26
CA PHE A 65 -5.46 -13.52 9.02
C PHE A 65 -4.77 -13.26 10.36
N GLY A 66 -4.70 -11.98 10.76
CA GLY A 66 -4.04 -11.55 12.00
C GLY A 66 -2.54 -11.25 11.87
N GLN A 67 -1.90 -11.58 10.73
CA GLN A 67 -0.49 -11.24 10.51
C GLN A 67 -0.25 -9.74 10.49
N LEU A 68 0.87 -9.31 11.06
CA LEU A 68 1.33 -7.93 10.94
C LEU A 68 1.76 -7.64 9.51
N THR A 69 1.68 -6.37 9.12
CA THR A 69 2.10 -5.94 7.78
C THR A 69 3.55 -6.33 7.50
N THR A 70 4.44 -6.20 8.49
CA THR A 70 5.86 -6.56 8.40
C THR A 70 6.13 -8.05 8.23
N GLU A 71 5.16 -8.92 8.53
CA GLU A 71 5.30 -10.38 8.43
C GLU A 71 4.85 -10.95 7.08
N VAL A 72 4.05 -10.18 6.33
CA VAL A 72 3.47 -10.63 5.06
C VAL A 72 4.53 -10.66 3.96
N LYS A 73 4.64 -11.81 3.28
CA LYS A 73 5.60 -12.02 2.19
C LYS A 73 4.92 -11.93 0.83
N ILE A 74 5.62 -11.38 -0.16
CA ILE A 74 5.17 -11.41 -1.56
C ILE A 74 5.23 -12.84 -2.10
N ASN A 75 4.16 -13.28 -2.75
CA ASN A 75 4.13 -14.56 -3.47
C ASN A 75 4.82 -14.42 -4.84
N ASN A 76 6.15 -14.50 -4.87
CA ASN A 76 6.92 -14.40 -6.12
C ASN A 76 6.81 -15.65 -7.03
N LYS A 77 6.02 -16.67 -6.68
CA LYS A 77 5.73 -17.79 -7.59
C LYS A 77 4.81 -17.36 -8.74
N GLU A 78 4.06 -16.27 -8.55
CA GLU A 78 3.23 -15.69 -9.59
C GLU A 78 4.00 -14.62 -10.38
N PRO A 79 3.90 -14.59 -11.72
CA PRO A 79 4.60 -13.61 -12.57
C PRO A 79 3.84 -12.26 -12.57
N TRP A 80 3.65 -11.69 -11.38
CA TRP A 80 2.81 -10.50 -11.20
C TRP A 80 3.45 -9.24 -11.77
N ARG A 81 4.78 -9.13 -11.75
CA ARG A 81 5.52 -7.98 -12.30
C ARG A 81 5.34 -7.92 -13.82
N GLU A 82 5.52 -9.05 -14.50
CA GLU A 82 5.35 -9.16 -15.94
C GLU A 82 3.89 -8.87 -16.35
N LYS A 83 2.92 -9.31 -15.55
CA LYS A 83 1.51 -8.97 -15.76
C LYS A 83 1.26 -7.47 -15.63
N HIS A 84 1.81 -6.82 -14.60
CA HIS A 84 1.68 -5.37 -14.42
C HIS A 84 2.32 -4.59 -15.58
N LEU A 85 3.46 -5.03 -16.12
CA LEU A 85 4.12 -4.36 -17.25
C LEU A 85 3.39 -4.53 -18.59
N LYS A 86 2.51 -5.53 -18.71
CA LYS A 86 1.68 -5.79 -19.90
C LYS A 86 0.30 -5.14 -19.83
N THR A 87 0.03 -4.41 -18.75
CA THR A 87 -1.22 -3.74 -18.47
C THR A 87 -1.30 -2.37 -19.14
#